data_AF-A0A7J8E6K4-F1
#
_entry.id   AF-A0A7J8E6K4-F1
#
_cell.length_a   1.000
_cell.length_b   1.000
_cell.length_c   1.000
_cell.angle_alpha   90.00
_cell.angle_beta   90.00
_cell.angle_gamma   90.00
#
_symmetry.space_group_name_H-M   'P 1'
#
loop_
_entity.id
_entity.type
_entity.pdbx_description
1 polymer ?
#
loop_
_entity_poly.entity_id
_entity_poly.type
_entity_poly.pdbx_seq_one_letter_code
_entity_poly.pdbx_strand_id
1 'polypeptide(L)'
;MEFLFAVCDPKMTGRLQMTPAAKDCQKIVEAFMDAVLSKDPCRSTEEDYEPLMKLTDQTVPCDKTLFWSGTGELVHQYIKSQPEMFTLENTLLGYMADGLKWCGDAGSSGEGLGCSGPSRGTWGAGALSSAKKQK
;
A
#
# COMPACT_ATOMS: atom_id res chain seq x y z
N MET A 1 -11.52 -2.60 -9.58
CA MET A 1 -11.49 -1.12 -9.61
C MET A 1 -12.37 -0.52 -8.52
N GLU A 2 -13.64 -0.94 -8.38
CA GLU A 2 -14.54 -0.37 -7.34
C GLU A 2 -13.99 -0.42 -5.91
N PHE A 3 -13.27 -1.49 -5.54
CA PHE A 3 -12.62 -1.59 -4.23
C PHE A 3 -11.56 -0.50 -3.98
N LEU A 4 -10.75 -0.13 -4.98
CA LEU A 4 -9.71 0.90 -4.80
C LEU A 4 -10.31 2.31 -4.69
N PHE A 5 -11.39 2.58 -5.45
CA PHE A 5 -12.13 3.83 -5.30
C PHE A 5 -12.82 3.94 -3.94
N ALA A 6 -13.35 2.84 -3.40
CA ALA A 6 -13.90 2.80 -2.05
C ALA A 6 -12.81 3.06 -0.98
N VAL A 7 -11.58 2.57 -1.19
CA VAL A 7 -10.46 2.81 -0.27
C VAL A 7 -10.08 4.30 -0.17
N CYS A 8 -10.40 5.07 -1.20
CA CYS A 8 -10.12 6.49 -1.30
C CYS A 8 -11.33 7.38 -0.92
N ASP A 9 -12.41 6.83 -0.37
CA ASP A 9 -13.57 7.62 0.07
C ASP A 9 -13.27 8.40 1.37
N PRO A 10 -13.61 9.70 1.47
CA PRO A 10 -13.39 10.49 2.69
C PRO A 10 -14.18 9.99 3.92
N LYS A 11 -15.10 9.04 3.77
CA LYS A 11 -15.80 8.35 4.88
C LYS A 11 -15.09 7.10 5.38
N MET A 12 -13.88 6.80 4.92
CA MET A 12 -13.10 5.66 5.38
C MET A 12 -12.78 5.80 6.88
N THR A 13 -13.52 5.04 7.66
CA THR A 13 -13.53 4.96 9.11
C THR A 13 -12.21 4.41 9.65
N GLY A 14 -11.37 5.23 10.28
CA GLY A 14 -10.17 4.79 11.00
C GLY A 14 -9.13 5.89 11.30
N ARG A 15 -8.04 5.52 11.99
CA ARG A 15 -6.89 6.38 12.40
C ARG A 15 -6.07 6.99 11.25
N LEU A 16 -6.55 6.93 10.01
CA LEU A 16 -5.84 7.43 8.83
C LEU A 16 -5.79 8.96 8.86
N GLN A 17 -4.59 9.52 9.00
CA GLN A 17 -4.36 10.96 8.84
C GLN A 17 -4.13 11.25 7.36
N MET A 18 -5.20 11.55 6.61
CA MET A 18 -5.09 11.95 5.21
C MET A 18 -4.39 13.31 5.11
N THR A 19 -3.24 13.36 4.44
CA THR A 19 -2.56 14.61 4.09
C THR A 19 -3.27 15.29 2.90
N PRO A 20 -3.05 16.60 2.66
CA PRO A 20 -3.60 17.28 1.48
C PRO A 20 -3.19 16.67 0.12
N ALA A 21 -2.16 15.81 0.07
CA ALA A 21 -1.81 15.03 -1.11
C ALA A 21 -2.85 13.93 -1.43
N ALA A 22 -3.57 13.43 -0.41
CA ALA A 22 -4.71 12.52 -0.54
C ALA A 22 -5.98 13.20 -1.13
N LYS A 23 -5.89 14.45 -1.60
CA LYS A 23 -7.01 15.18 -2.22
C LYS A 23 -7.32 14.72 -3.64
N ASP A 24 -6.40 14.01 -4.30
CA ASP A 24 -6.59 13.52 -5.67
C ASP A 24 -6.58 12.00 -5.72
N CYS A 25 -7.62 11.42 -5.10
CA CYS A 25 -7.87 9.99 -5.07
C CYS A 25 -7.84 9.34 -6.45
N GLN A 26 -8.30 10.05 -7.48
CA GLN A 26 -8.23 9.57 -8.85
C GLN A 26 -6.78 9.35 -9.28
N LYS A 27 -5.89 10.34 -9.08
CA LYS A 27 -4.46 10.18 -9.38
C LYS A 27 -3.79 9.08 -8.58
N ILE A 28 -4.21 8.85 -7.33
CA ILE A 28 -3.67 7.76 -6.50
C ILE A 28 -4.04 6.41 -7.09
N VAL A 29 -5.31 6.22 -7.46
CA VAL A 29 -5.78 4.97 -8.08
C VAL A 29 -5.10 4.76 -9.44
N GLU A 30 -4.98 5.80 -10.26
CA GLU A 30 -4.27 5.75 -11.54
C GLU A 30 -2.81 5.35 -11.35
N ALA A 31 -2.08 6.02 -10.45
CA ALA A 31 -0.68 5.71 -10.15
C ALA A 31 -0.50 4.29 -9.58
N PHE A 32 -1.46 3.81 -8.78
CA PHE A 32 -1.47 2.44 -8.29
C PHE A 32 -1.62 1.46 -9.45
N MET A 33 -2.61 1.68 -10.33
CA MET A 33 -2.84 0.81 -11.49
C MET A 33 -1.65 0.80 -12.45
N ASP A 34 -1.01 1.93 -12.70
CA ASP A 34 0.16 2.02 -13.58
C ASP A 34 1.39 1.30 -13.01
N ALA A 35 1.62 1.43 -11.70
CA ALA A 35 2.73 0.75 -11.03
C ALA A 35 2.52 -0.78 -10.95
N VAL A 36 1.26 -1.22 -10.91
CA VAL A 36 0.88 -2.58 -10.56
C VAL A 36 0.36 -3.41 -11.73
N LEU A 37 -0.64 -2.91 -12.45
CA LEU A 37 -1.40 -3.70 -13.43
C LEU A 37 -0.76 -3.67 -14.81
N SER A 38 -0.12 -2.57 -15.17
CA SER A 38 0.47 -2.34 -16.49
C SER A 38 1.91 -2.87 -16.64
N LYS A 39 2.38 -3.70 -15.70
CA LYS A 39 3.79 -4.10 -15.58
C LYS A 39 3.97 -5.61 -15.54
N ASP A 40 5.09 -6.08 -16.10
CA ASP A 40 5.55 -7.45 -15.92
C ASP A 40 5.91 -7.66 -14.44
N PRO A 41 5.23 -8.60 -13.73
CA PRO A 41 5.42 -8.82 -12.30
C PRO A 41 6.83 -9.30 -11.93
N CYS A 42 7.61 -9.78 -12.91
CA CYS A 42 9.00 -10.17 -12.72
C CYS A 42 10.00 -9.03 -12.97
N ARG A 43 9.56 -7.90 -13.53
CA ARG A 43 10.41 -6.76 -13.92
C ARG A 43 10.07 -5.45 -13.20
N SER A 44 9.14 -5.47 -12.24
CA SER A 44 8.82 -4.30 -11.42
C SER A 44 10.04 -3.88 -10.59
N THR A 45 10.34 -2.59 -10.57
CA THR A 45 11.41 -2.00 -9.75
C THR A 45 10.83 -1.05 -8.69
N GLU A 46 11.66 -0.56 -7.75
CA GLU A 46 11.20 0.42 -6.74
C GLU A 46 10.75 1.73 -7.40
N GLU A 47 11.43 2.13 -8.48
CA GLU A 47 11.18 3.36 -9.23
C GLU A 47 9.79 3.39 -9.88
N ASP A 48 9.24 2.22 -10.24
CA ASP A 48 7.87 2.11 -10.77
C ASP A 48 6.82 2.59 -9.74
N TYR A 49 7.13 2.51 -8.44
CA TYR A 49 6.23 2.92 -7.36
C TYR A 49 6.46 4.37 -6.90
N GLU A 50 7.51 5.05 -7.35
CA GLU A 50 7.86 6.40 -6.91
C GLU A 50 6.70 7.41 -7.07
N PRO A 51 5.93 7.42 -8.19
CA PRO A 51 4.80 8.33 -8.34
C PRO A 51 3.70 8.08 -7.29
N LEU A 52 3.38 6.80 -7.04
CA LEU A 52 2.41 6.40 -6.03
C LEU A 52 2.88 6.78 -4.62
N MET A 53 4.16 6.56 -4.31
CA MET A 53 4.76 6.90 -3.02
C MET A 53 4.72 8.40 -2.74
N LYS A 54 4.93 9.24 -3.76
CA LYS A 54 4.81 10.71 -3.63
C LYS A 54 3.37 11.14 -3.36
N LEU A 55 2.40 10.54 -4.04
CA LEU A 55 0.98 10.87 -3.87
C LEU A 55 0.41 10.40 -2.52
N THR A 56 0.96 9.32 -1.98
CA THR A 56 0.52 8.70 -0.72
C THR A 56 1.42 9.04 0.47
N ASP A 57 2.28 10.06 0.32
CA ASP A 57 3.24 10.44 1.34
C ASP A 57 2.55 10.88 2.64
N GLN A 58 2.91 10.20 3.73
CA GLN A 58 2.39 10.40 5.07
C GLN A 58 3.53 10.41 6.09
N THR A 59 3.38 11.28 7.07
CA THR A 59 4.21 11.29 8.27
C THR A 59 3.80 10.11 9.16
N VAL A 60 4.76 9.25 9.49
CA VAL A 60 4.55 8.11 10.40
C VAL A 60 5.34 8.37 11.68
N PRO A 61 4.74 8.20 12.88
CA PRO A 61 5.44 8.44 14.13
C PRO A 61 6.54 7.38 14.36
N CYS A 62 7.80 7.83 14.40
CA CYS A 62 8.94 6.92 14.46
C CYS A 62 8.98 6.05 15.72
N ASP A 63 8.64 6.62 16.87
CA ASP A 63 8.63 5.98 18.19
C ASP A 63 7.48 4.98 18.39
N LYS A 64 6.53 4.95 17.46
CA LYS A 64 5.29 4.18 17.56
C LYS A 64 5.07 3.25 16.37
N THR A 65 6.09 3.04 15.53
CA THR A 65 5.98 2.19 14.35
C THR A 65 6.39 0.75 14.68
N LEU A 66 5.53 -0.22 14.34
CA LEU A 66 5.78 -1.66 14.46
C LEU A 66 5.96 -2.28 13.08
N PHE A 67 7.10 -2.96 12.91
CA PHE A 67 7.38 -3.77 11.73
C PHE A 67 7.13 -5.24 12.03
N TRP A 68 6.69 -5.99 11.02
CA TRP A 68 6.41 -7.41 11.16
C TRP A 68 6.74 -8.18 9.89
N SER A 69 7.05 -9.46 10.05
CA SER A 69 7.25 -10.41 8.95
C SER A 69 6.81 -11.78 9.42
N GLY A 70 5.86 -12.41 8.72
CA GLY A 70 5.25 -13.68 9.12
C GLY A 70 4.34 -13.64 10.36
N THR A 71 4.25 -12.49 11.06
CA THR A 71 3.51 -12.33 12.33
C THR A 71 2.40 -11.27 12.26
N GLY A 72 1.95 -10.90 11.05
CA GLY A 72 1.00 -9.80 10.85
C GLY A 72 -0.31 -9.95 11.61
N GLU A 73 -0.88 -11.16 11.68
CA GLU A 73 -2.11 -11.40 12.44
C GLU A 73 -1.93 -11.11 13.95
N LEU A 74 -0.81 -11.53 14.52
CA LEU A 74 -0.49 -11.28 15.92
C LEU A 74 -0.30 -9.77 16.18
N VAL A 75 0.43 -9.08 15.30
CA VAL A 75 0.63 -7.63 15.43
C VAL A 75 -0.68 -6.87 15.28
N HIS A 76 -1.53 -7.25 14.33
CA HIS A 76 -2.87 -6.67 14.18
C HIS A 76 -3.76 -6.89 15.40
N GLN A 77 -3.63 -8.02 16.11
CA GLN A 77 -4.31 -8.23 17.38
C GLN A 77 -3.72 -7.36 18.50
N TYR A 78 -2.39 -7.24 18.58
CA TYR A 78 -1.70 -6.42 19.57
C TYR A 78 -2.08 -4.93 19.50
N ILE A 79 -2.11 -4.35 18.29
CA ILE A 79 -2.43 -2.92 18.09
C ILE A 79 -3.91 -2.56 18.34
N LYS A 80 -4.80 -3.56 18.48
CA LYS A 80 -6.19 -3.32 18.93
C LYS A 80 -6.22 -2.81 20.37
N SER A 81 -5.28 -3.25 21.20
CA SER A 81 -5.15 -2.85 22.61
C SER A 81 -4.13 -1.74 22.84
N GLN A 82 -3.31 -1.42 21.84
CA GLN A 82 -2.26 -0.39 21.89
C GLN A 82 -2.53 0.68 20.83
N PRO A 83 -3.49 1.60 21.07
CA PRO A 83 -4.02 2.48 20.06
C PRO A 83 -3.03 3.54 19.53
N GLU A 84 -1.91 3.72 20.22
CA GLU A 84 -0.83 4.61 19.85
C GLU A 84 0.14 3.98 18.84
N MET A 85 0.14 2.65 18.70
CA MET A 85 1.04 1.94 17.78
C MET A 85 0.50 1.97 16.34
N PHE A 86 1.42 2.09 15.39
CA PHE A 86 1.20 2.16 13.96
C PHE A 86 1.92 1.04 13.25
N THR A 87 1.27 0.44 12.27
CA THR A 87 1.89 -0.48 11.32
C THR A 87 1.81 0.12 9.92
N LEU A 88 2.42 -0.54 8.93
CA LEU A 88 2.39 -0.05 7.54
C LEU A 88 0.94 0.08 7.03
N GLU A 89 0.07 -0.83 7.43
CA GLU A 89 -1.36 -0.90 7.07
C GLU A 89 -2.17 0.24 7.67
N ASN A 90 -1.60 1.03 8.59
CA ASN A 90 -2.19 2.27 9.09
C ASN A 90 -1.81 3.50 8.23
N THR A 91 -1.02 3.34 7.18
CA THR A 91 -0.78 4.37 6.16
C THR A 91 -1.73 4.19 4.98
N LEU A 92 -2.08 5.24 4.23
CA LEU A 92 -2.90 5.12 3.00
C LEU A 92 -2.38 4.05 2.03
N LEU A 93 -1.06 4.02 1.77
CA LEU A 93 -0.46 3.03 0.86
C LEU A 93 -0.62 1.62 1.40
N GLY A 94 -0.28 1.40 2.68
CA GLY A 94 -0.42 0.09 3.29
C GLY A 94 -1.87 -0.36 3.41
N TYR A 95 -2.79 0.55 3.72
CA TYR A 95 -4.21 0.27 3.81
C TYR A 95 -4.81 -0.12 2.44
N MET A 96 -4.42 0.57 1.36
CA MET A 96 -4.77 0.17 -0.02
C MET A 96 -4.25 -1.21 -0.39
N ALA A 97 -3.09 -1.58 0.15
CA ALA A 97 -2.40 -2.83 -0.13
C ALA A 97 -2.82 -3.98 0.78
N ASP A 98 -3.51 -3.71 1.89
CA ASP A 98 -3.71 -4.70 2.95
C ASP A 98 -4.67 -5.81 2.50
N GLY A 99 -4.28 -7.05 2.77
CA GLY A 99 -5.04 -8.25 2.38
C GLY A 99 -5.18 -8.49 0.87
N LEU A 100 -4.71 -7.59 0.00
CA LEU A 100 -4.83 -7.73 -1.45
C LEU A 100 -3.70 -8.60 -2.02
N LYS A 101 -4.04 -9.38 -3.06
CA LYS A 101 -3.07 -10.10 -3.91
C LYS A 101 -3.25 -9.65 -5.34
N TRP A 102 -2.16 -9.24 -5.98
CA TRP A 102 -2.19 -8.74 -7.35
C TRP A 102 -0.87 -8.98 -8.09
N CYS A 103 -0.96 -8.93 -9.40
CA CYS A 103 0.14 -8.91 -10.35
C CYS A 103 -0.36 -8.19 -11.60
N GLY A 104 0.56 -7.55 -12.32
CA GLY A 104 0.27 -7.05 -13.65
C GLY A 104 0.35 -8.16 -14.70
N ASP A 105 -0.18 -7.84 -15.87
CA ASP A 105 -0.03 -8.64 -17.08
C ASP A 105 0.52 -7.72 -18.16
N ALA A 106 1.71 -8.04 -18.68
CA ALA A 106 2.34 -7.27 -19.75
C ALA A 106 1.59 -7.37 -21.09
N GLY A 107 0.57 -8.23 -21.20
CA GLY A 107 -0.12 -8.55 -22.45
C GLY A 107 -1.65 -8.49 -22.45
N SER A 108 -2.34 -8.21 -21.34
CA SER A 108 -3.80 -8.08 -21.31
C SER A 108 -4.24 -6.71 -20.75
N SER A 109 -4.99 -5.97 -21.56
CA SER A 109 -5.80 -4.86 -21.09
C SER A 109 -6.96 -5.41 -20.26
N GLY A 110 -6.70 -5.69 -18.99
CA GLY A 110 -7.70 -6.14 -18.03
C GLY A 110 -7.91 -7.65 -17.99
N GLU A 111 -8.04 -8.16 -16.77
CA GLU A 111 -8.56 -9.49 -16.43
C GLU A 111 -7.63 -10.70 -16.65
N GLY A 112 -6.38 -10.60 -16.15
CA GLY A 112 -5.54 -11.76 -15.83
C GLY A 112 -5.74 -12.22 -14.39
N LEU A 113 -6.80 -12.97 -14.09
CA LEU A 113 -7.02 -13.60 -12.78
C LEU A 113 -6.02 -14.75 -12.58
N GLY A 114 -4.84 -14.47 -12.01
CA GLY A 114 -3.99 -15.50 -11.41
C GLY A 114 -2.49 -15.25 -11.49
N CYS A 115 -1.92 -14.69 -10.43
CA CYS A 115 -0.49 -14.70 -10.23
C CYS A 115 -0.04 -16.12 -9.88
N SER A 116 0.58 -16.84 -10.81
CA SER A 116 1.22 -18.14 -10.52
C SER A 116 2.59 -17.99 -9.84
N GLY A 117 3.05 -16.76 -9.62
CA GLY A 117 4.31 -16.44 -8.93
C GLY A 117 4.11 -15.73 -7.59
N PRO A 118 5.12 -15.72 -6.70
CA PRO A 118 5.04 -15.00 -5.43
C PRO A 118 4.87 -13.50 -5.71
N SER A 119 3.78 -12.91 -5.24
CA SER A 119 3.52 -11.47 -5.27
C SER A 119 4.55 -10.76 -4.39
N ARG A 120 5.73 -10.47 -4.95
CA ARG A 120 6.84 -9.78 -4.29
C ARG A 120 6.73 -8.24 -4.37
N GLY A 121 5.82 -7.71 -5.18
CA GLY A 121 5.89 -6.32 -5.65
C GLY A 121 5.64 -5.25 -4.59
N THR A 122 4.74 -5.44 -3.64
CA THR A 122 4.08 -4.27 -3.03
C THR A 122 4.24 -4.10 -1.55
N TRP A 123 4.28 -5.20 -0.80
CA TRP A 123 4.75 -5.17 0.58
C TRP A 123 6.23 -4.77 0.66
N GLY A 124 7.06 -5.20 -0.30
CA GLY A 124 8.48 -4.87 -0.33
C GLY A 124 8.75 -3.37 -0.46
N ALA A 125 8.15 -2.71 -1.46
CA ALA A 125 8.37 -1.28 -1.72
C ALA A 125 7.72 -0.39 -0.65
N GLY A 126 6.49 -0.69 -0.23
CA GLY A 126 5.81 0.04 0.84
C GLY A 126 6.53 -0.10 2.19
N ALA A 127 6.98 -1.31 2.55
CA ALA A 127 7.77 -1.53 3.75
C ALA A 127 9.14 -0.82 3.68
N LEU A 128 9.79 -0.81 2.51
CA LEU A 128 11.07 -0.14 2.32
C LEU A 128 10.95 1.38 2.44
N SER A 129 9.89 1.99 1.90
CA SER A 129 9.62 3.43 2.07
C SER A 129 9.42 3.81 3.53
N SER A 130 8.56 3.06 4.22
CA SER A 130 8.28 3.28 5.63
C SER A 130 9.52 3.04 6.51
N ALA A 131 10.36 2.06 6.17
CA ALA A 131 11.64 1.85 6.84
C ALA A 131 12.66 2.97 6.57
N LYS A 132 12.73 3.50 5.34
CA LYS A 132 13.61 4.63 4.99
C LYS A 132 13.25 5.91 5.75
N LYS A 133 11.97 6.12 6.09
CA LYS A 133 11.52 7.26 6.91
C LYS A 133 11.88 7.16 8.39
N GLN A 134 12.33 6.00 8.86
CA GLN A 134 12.76 5.77 10.25
C GLN A 134 14.25 6.06 10.47
N LYS A 135 14.96 6.56 9.45
CA LYS A 135 16.41 6.85 9.48
C LYS A 135 16.67 8.33 9.27
#